data_AF-A0A6N2UUN9-F1
#
_entry.id   AF-A0A6N2UUN9-F1
#
_cell.length_a   1.000
_cell.length_b   1.000
_cell.length_c   1.000
_cell.angle_alpha   90.00
_cell.angle_beta   90.00
_cell.angle_gamma   90.00
#
_symmetry.space_group_name_H-M   'P 1'
#
loop_
_entity.id
_entity.type
_entity.pdbx_description
1 polymer ?
#
loop_
_entity_poly.entity_id
_entity_poly.type
_entity_poly.pdbx_seq_one_letter_code
_entity_poly.pdbx_strand_id
1 'polypeptide(L)'
;MAREVDLGSIVGPRGPQGEKGEKGDPGATTADGVSYKDSNVANALDELTKRMDDVQYTPIQITSFSNNVNTAEMGSTVNTVVLNWGYNKEPKKATLDGSGLDVKLRTKTIEGAGIKSNKTYTLTATDDREAKATKTTAITFLNGVYYGVGTAVGGVINNDFVKGLTKKLSGSKAGSFTVNATEGNYIYYALPKRLGTPTFFVGGFEGGFALEKTFEYTNPSGYTESYDVYKSTNAGLGSTKVDVK
;
A
#
# COMPACT_ATOMS: atom_id res chain seq x y z
N MET A 1 73.55 59.77 94.00
CA MET A 1 72.94 60.06 92.68
C MET A 1 73.86 59.44 91.65
N ALA A 2 73.60 58.18 91.28
CA ALA A 2 72.97 57.75 90.01
C ALA A 2 73.94 57.87 88.81
N ARG A 3 74.20 56.88 87.96
CA ARG A 3 73.68 55.51 87.80
C ARG A 3 74.69 54.78 86.89
N GLU A 4 74.99 53.53 87.21
CA GLU A 4 75.75 52.57 86.41
C GLU A 4 74.88 52.03 85.26
N VAL A 5 75.44 51.86 84.05
CA VAL A 5 74.83 50.98 83.02
C VAL A 5 75.92 50.33 82.16
N ASP A 6 76.05 49.02 82.34
CA ASP A 6 76.71 48.02 81.50
C ASP A 6 75.89 47.78 80.21
N LEU A 7 76.57 47.56 79.08
CA LEU A 7 75.94 47.16 77.81
C LEU A 7 76.61 45.91 77.27
N GLY A 8 76.05 44.77 77.68
CA GLY A 8 76.37 43.43 77.19
C GLY A 8 76.07 43.19 75.70
N SER A 9 76.62 42.08 75.24
CA SER A 9 76.67 41.50 73.89
C SER A 9 75.40 41.64 73.02
N ILE A 10 75.58 42.19 71.81
CA ILE A 10 74.56 42.28 70.76
C ILE A 10 74.67 41.06 69.84
N VAL A 11 73.73 40.11 69.95
CA VAL A 11 73.47 39.08 68.92
C VAL A 11 72.05 39.31 68.39
N GLY A 12 71.95 39.57 67.08
CA GLY A 12 70.69 39.94 66.43
C GLY A 12 69.65 38.81 66.43
N PRO A 13 68.35 39.14 66.48
CA PRO A 13 67.28 38.15 66.54
C PRO A 13 67.21 37.31 65.24
N ARG A 14 66.97 36.00 65.40
CA ARG A 14 66.65 35.09 64.30
C ARG A 14 65.38 35.57 63.58
N GLY A 15 65.43 35.67 62.25
CA GLY A 15 64.32 36.17 61.44
C GLY A 15 63.03 35.35 61.60
N PRO A 16 61.86 35.97 61.38
CA PRO A 16 60.57 35.31 61.54
C PRO A 16 60.43 34.11 60.60
N GLN A 17 59.83 33.04 61.10
CA GLN A 17 59.52 31.85 60.33
C GLN A 17 58.39 32.17 59.34
N GLY A 18 58.60 31.86 58.05
CA GLY A 18 57.65 32.16 56.97
C GLY A 18 56.28 31.51 57.17
N GLU A 19 55.23 32.18 56.68
CA GLU A 19 53.85 31.72 56.81
C GLU A 19 53.65 30.34 56.17
N LYS A 20 52.90 29.48 56.85
CA LYS A 20 52.53 28.15 56.36
C LYS A 20 51.55 28.32 55.20
N GLY A 21 51.90 27.82 54.02
CA GLY A 21 51.06 27.91 52.83
C GLY A 21 49.67 27.31 53.03
N GLU A 22 48.66 27.90 52.39
CA GLU A 22 47.26 27.48 52.49
C GLU A 22 47.08 26.03 52.04
N LYS A 23 46.25 25.29 52.78
CA LYS A 23 45.88 23.91 52.47
C LYS A 23 44.94 23.93 51.27
N GLY A 24 45.33 23.29 50.15
CA GLY A 24 44.50 23.23 48.95
C GLY A 24 43.13 22.59 49.19
N ASP A 25 42.10 23.12 48.53
CA ASP A 25 40.70 22.72 48.72
C ASP A 25 40.49 21.23 48.42
N PRO A 26 39.91 20.45 49.34
CA PRO A 26 39.46 19.10 49.06
C PRO A 26 38.21 19.19 48.19
N GLY A 27 38.34 18.88 46.90
CA GLY A 27 37.20 18.84 45.98
C GLY A 27 36.04 18.00 46.54
N ALA A 28 34.80 18.35 46.16
CA ALA A 28 33.58 17.77 46.74
C ALA A 28 33.53 16.23 46.70
N THR A 29 33.26 15.60 47.84
CA THR A 29 33.23 14.13 48.02
C THR A 29 31.82 13.56 48.29
N THR A 30 30.77 14.37 48.17
CA THR A 30 29.37 13.96 48.29
C THR A 30 28.56 14.53 47.12
N ALA A 31 27.50 13.82 46.71
CA ALA A 31 26.67 14.20 45.55
C ALA A 31 26.06 15.60 45.68
N ASP A 32 25.81 16.06 46.91
CA ASP A 32 25.26 17.39 47.22
C ASP A 32 26.24 18.56 46.93
N GLY A 33 27.54 18.26 46.77
CA GLY A 33 28.58 19.25 46.45
C GLY A 33 28.91 19.38 44.96
N VAL A 34 28.25 18.60 44.09
CA VAL A 34 28.40 18.71 42.63
C VAL A 34 27.46 19.79 42.12
N SER A 35 27.96 21.02 42.07
CA SER A 35 27.29 22.10 41.32
C SER A 35 27.64 21.96 39.85
N TYR A 36 26.67 21.52 39.03
CA TYR A 36 26.79 21.62 37.58
C TYR A 36 26.73 23.10 37.22
N LYS A 37 27.89 23.71 36.99
CA LYS A 37 27.95 24.99 36.29
C LYS A 37 27.34 24.77 34.91
N ASP A 38 26.16 25.34 34.73
CA ASP A 38 25.57 25.70 33.45
C ASP A 38 25.06 24.55 32.56
N SER A 39 23.74 24.55 32.32
CA SER A 39 22.97 24.18 31.11
C SER A 39 23.30 22.94 30.26
N ASN A 40 24.56 22.49 30.16
CA ASN A 40 25.03 21.47 29.23
C ASN A 40 24.60 20.05 29.58
N VAL A 41 24.44 19.67 30.85
CA VAL A 41 24.00 18.29 31.20
C VAL A 41 22.51 18.12 30.95
N ALA A 42 21.69 19.11 31.32
CA ALA A 42 20.25 19.11 31.01
C ALA A 42 20.02 19.17 29.50
N ASN A 43 20.78 20.00 28.77
CA ASN A 43 20.73 20.06 27.31
C ASN A 43 21.23 18.76 26.66
N ALA A 44 22.31 18.15 27.16
CA ALA A 44 22.80 16.87 26.66
C ALA A 44 21.83 15.73 26.95
N LEU A 45 21.13 15.76 28.08
CA LEU A 45 20.07 14.80 28.40
C LEU A 45 18.84 15.01 27.52
N ASP A 46 18.44 16.26 27.25
CA ASP A 46 17.37 16.60 26.29
C ASP A 46 17.74 16.16 24.87
N GLU A 47 18.98 16.40 24.44
CA GLU A 47 19.49 15.97 23.13
C GLU A 47 19.58 14.44 23.03
N LEU A 48 20.04 13.76 24.08
CA LEU A 48 20.06 12.30 24.14
C LEU A 48 18.63 11.74 24.09
N THR A 49 17.69 12.35 24.80
CA THR A 49 16.27 11.97 24.78
C THR A 49 15.69 12.13 23.38
N LYS A 50 15.94 13.25 22.70
CA LYS A 50 15.56 13.47 21.30
C LYS A 50 16.18 12.42 20.36
N ARG A 51 17.47 12.11 20.53
CA ARG A 51 18.15 11.08 19.72
C ARG A 51 17.59 9.69 19.98
N MET A 52 17.21 9.36 21.22
CA MET A 52 16.52 8.10 21.54
C MET A 52 15.12 8.04 20.93
N ASP A 53 14.36 9.15 20.95
CA ASP A 53 13.06 9.25 20.28
C ASP A 53 13.19 9.08 18.77
N ASP A 54 14.23 9.65 18.17
CA ASP A 54 14.54 9.50 16.74
C ASP A 54 14.92 8.08 16.36
N VAL A 55 15.70 7.40 17.20
CA VAL A 55 16.09 6.00 16.98
C VAL A 55 14.88 5.06 17.10
N GLN A 56 13.95 5.34 18.02
CA GLN A 56 12.74 4.54 18.20
C GLN A 56 11.61 4.91 17.23
N TYR A 57 11.75 6.02 16.50
CA TYR A 57 10.72 6.49 15.59
C TYR A 57 10.50 5.52 14.42
N THR A 58 9.27 5.05 14.30
CA THR A 58 8.79 4.32 13.12
C THR A 58 7.81 5.19 12.35
N PRO A 59 8.02 5.49 11.05
CA PRO A 59 7.10 6.32 10.28
C PRO A 59 5.73 5.66 10.12
N ILE A 60 4.68 6.48 9.98
CA ILE A 60 3.34 5.96 9.69
C ILE A 60 3.33 5.18 8.38
N GLN A 61 2.59 4.08 8.36
CA GLN A 61 2.38 3.22 7.21
C GLN A 61 0.92 2.80 7.15
N ILE A 62 0.38 2.69 5.94
CA ILE A 62 -0.93 2.10 5.69
C ILE A 62 -0.71 0.61 5.38
N THR A 63 -0.94 -0.25 6.38
CA THR A 63 -0.68 -1.69 6.29
C THR A 63 -1.65 -2.37 5.32
N SER A 64 -2.91 -1.94 5.30
CA SER A 64 -3.93 -2.44 4.38
C SER A 64 -4.85 -1.32 3.90
N PHE A 65 -5.37 -1.45 2.68
CA PHE A 65 -6.47 -0.64 2.17
C PHE A 65 -7.19 -1.41 1.07
N SER A 66 -8.46 -1.74 1.29
CA SER A 66 -9.26 -2.58 0.39
C SER A 66 -10.67 -2.03 0.21
N ASN A 67 -11.31 -2.48 -0.87
CA ASN A 67 -12.72 -2.29 -1.11
C ASN A 67 -13.39 -3.64 -1.37
N ASN A 68 -14.67 -3.77 -1.02
CA ASN A 68 -15.42 -5.03 -1.17
C ASN A 68 -15.80 -5.35 -2.62
N VAL A 69 -15.78 -4.37 -3.53
CA VAL A 69 -16.30 -4.54 -4.89
C VAL A 69 -15.23 -5.08 -5.84
N ASN A 70 -14.04 -4.48 -5.84
CA ASN A 70 -12.87 -4.74 -6.70
C ASN A 70 -13.16 -4.62 -8.19
N THR A 71 -14.05 -5.45 -8.73
CA THR A 71 -14.44 -5.47 -10.14
C THR A 71 -15.96 -5.45 -10.27
N ALA A 72 -16.46 -4.64 -11.19
CA ALA A 72 -17.87 -4.58 -11.57
C ALA A 72 -18.02 -4.81 -13.08
N GLU A 73 -19.19 -5.27 -13.51
CA GLU A 73 -19.48 -5.40 -14.94
C GLU A 73 -19.81 -4.02 -15.54
N MET A 74 -19.26 -3.69 -16.69
CA MET A 74 -19.62 -2.49 -17.45
C MET A 74 -21.14 -2.45 -17.70
N GLY A 75 -21.77 -1.31 -17.48
CA GLY A 75 -23.24 -1.15 -17.53
C GLY A 75 -23.93 -1.29 -16.18
N SER A 76 -23.30 -1.96 -15.21
CA SER A 76 -23.85 -2.05 -13.85
C SER A 76 -23.68 -0.73 -13.08
N THR A 77 -24.38 -0.62 -11.94
CA THR A 77 -24.20 0.49 -11.00
C THR A 77 -23.83 -0.06 -9.62
N VAL A 78 -22.73 0.45 -9.06
CA VAL A 78 -22.29 0.12 -7.71
C VAL A 78 -22.81 1.18 -6.74
N ASN A 79 -23.75 0.78 -5.88
CA ASN A 79 -24.39 1.67 -4.92
C ASN A 79 -23.80 1.60 -3.51
N THR A 80 -23.18 0.48 -3.14
CA THR A 80 -22.60 0.30 -1.81
C THR A 80 -21.13 -0.08 -1.93
N VAL A 81 -20.26 0.69 -1.29
CA VAL A 81 -18.83 0.41 -1.20
C VAL A 81 -18.43 0.40 0.27
N VAL A 82 -17.82 -0.70 0.70
CA VAL A 82 -17.22 -0.82 2.03
C VAL A 82 -15.71 -0.76 1.84
N LEU A 83 -15.10 0.27 2.42
CA LEU A 83 -13.66 0.47 2.47
C LEU A 83 -13.14 0.01 3.82
N ASN A 84 -12.04 -0.75 3.83
CA ASN A 84 -11.38 -1.19 5.07
C ASN A 84 -9.88 -0.88 4.98
N TRP A 85 -9.28 -0.47 6.11
CA TRP A 85 -7.86 -0.13 6.16
C TRP A 85 -7.24 -0.36 7.52
N GLY A 86 -5.90 -0.40 7.53
CA GLY A 86 -5.09 -0.57 8.72
C GLY A 86 -3.89 0.38 8.71
N TYR A 87 -3.43 0.75 9.90
CA TYR A 87 -2.22 1.53 10.11
C TYR A 87 -1.28 0.77 11.04
N ASN A 88 0.02 1.01 10.94
CA ASN A 88 1.01 0.47 11.89
C ASN A 88 0.99 1.21 13.24
N LYS A 89 0.51 2.44 13.28
CA LYS A 89 0.29 3.27 14.48
C LYS A 89 -0.88 4.23 14.23
N GLU A 90 -1.42 4.86 15.27
CA GLU A 90 -2.49 5.84 15.11
C GLU A 90 -1.97 7.09 14.37
N PRO A 91 -2.64 7.57 13.31
CA PRO A 91 -2.22 8.80 12.63
C PRO A 91 -2.72 10.05 13.37
N LYS A 92 -1.99 11.16 13.21
CA LYS A 92 -2.44 12.50 13.63
C LYS A 92 -3.55 13.03 12.73
N LYS A 93 -3.48 12.70 11.43
CA LYS A 93 -4.48 13.09 10.42
C LYS A 93 -4.69 11.97 9.41
N ALA A 94 -5.95 11.69 9.07
CA ALA A 94 -6.31 10.78 8.00
C ALA A 94 -7.25 11.46 7.01
N THR A 95 -7.13 11.15 5.72
CA THR A 95 -8.06 11.60 4.69
C THR A 95 -8.38 10.49 3.69
N LEU A 96 -9.63 10.48 3.20
CA LEU A 96 -10.09 9.66 2.09
C LEU A 96 -10.50 10.56 0.94
N ASP A 97 -9.85 10.41 -0.22
CA ASP A 97 -10.01 11.30 -1.38
C ASP A 97 -9.88 12.78 -0.99
N GLY A 98 -8.93 13.09 -0.11
CA GLY A 98 -8.69 14.43 0.43
C GLY A 98 -9.67 14.89 1.52
N SER A 99 -10.79 14.20 1.71
CA SER A 99 -11.76 14.49 2.76
C SER A 99 -11.29 13.97 4.11
N GLY A 100 -11.43 14.78 5.17
CA GLY A 100 -11.03 14.38 6.53
C GLY A 100 -11.73 13.10 7.01
N LEU A 101 -10.98 12.28 7.76
CA LEU A 101 -11.48 11.10 8.47
C LEU A 101 -11.12 11.15 9.95
N ASP A 102 -11.99 10.58 10.77
CA ASP A 102 -11.64 10.23 12.15
C ASP A 102 -10.52 9.17 12.12
N VAL A 103 -9.42 9.48 12.79
CA VAL A 103 -8.19 8.68 12.85
C VAL A 103 -8.38 7.34 13.56
N LYS A 104 -9.47 7.16 14.31
CA LYS A 104 -9.84 5.88 14.95
C LYS A 104 -10.60 4.93 14.03
N LEU A 105 -11.17 5.44 12.93
CA LEU A 105 -11.88 4.59 11.98
C LEU A 105 -10.91 3.67 11.21
N ARG A 106 -11.37 2.45 10.95
CA ARG A 106 -10.69 1.44 10.12
C ARG A 106 -11.59 0.93 8.98
N THR A 107 -12.81 1.46 8.91
CA THR A 107 -13.80 1.10 7.92
C THR A 107 -14.68 2.30 7.60
N LYS A 108 -15.21 2.34 6.37
CA LYS A 108 -16.23 3.30 5.95
C LYS A 108 -17.13 2.67 4.89
N THR A 109 -18.42 2.70 5.15
CA THR A 109 -19.46 2.35 4.18
C THR A 109 -19.93 3.60 3.46
N ILE A 110 -19.97 3.53 2.13
CA ILE A 110 -20.50 4.57 1.24
C ILE A 110 -21.76 3.97 0.62
N GLU A 111 -22.92 4.49 0.98
CA GLU A 111 -24.22 4.14 0.39
C GLU A 111 -24.59 5.13 -0.70
N GLY A 112 -25.47 4.73 -1.63
CA GLY A 112 -25.91 5.56 -2.75
C GLY A 112 -24.77 6.06 -3.65
N ALA A 113 -23.66 5.31 -3.74
CA ALA A 113 -22.45 5.76 -4.42
C ALA A 113 -22.63 6.02 -5.92
N GLY A 114 -23.58 5.35 -6.57
CA GLY A 114 -23.95 5.59 -7.98
C GLY A 114 -22.81 5.42 -8.98
N ILE A 115 -21.80 4.59 -8.67
CA ILE A 115 -20.58 4.47 -9.48
C ILE A 115 -20.88 3.60 -10.70
N LYS A 116 -20.56 4.11 -11.90
CA LYS A 116 -20.81 3.45 -13.20
C LYS A 116 -19.54 3.27 -14.06
N SER A 117 -18.39 3.66 -13.53
CA SER A 117 -17.10 3.62 -14.21
C SER A 117 -15.96 3.44 -13.21
N ASN A 118 -14.74 3.22 -13.71
CA ASN A 118 -13.56 3.03 -12.86
C ASN A 118 -13.46 4.13 -11.80
N LYS A 119 -13.30 3.74 -10.54
CA LYS A 119 -13.15 4.66 -9.42
C LYS A 119 -12.00 4.19 -8.54
N THR A 120 -11.04 5.09 -8.33
CA THR A 120 -9.96 4.90 -7.37
C THR A 120 -10.27 5.70 -6.11
N TYR A 121 -10.08 5.06 -4.96
CA TYR A 121 -10.06 5.69 -3.65
C TYR A 121 -8.62 5.82 -3.17
N THR A 122 -8.31 6.95 -2.54
CA THR A 122 -6.98 7.25 -2.00
C THR A 122 -7.08 7.54 -0.51
N LEU A 123 -6.42 6.72 0.30
CA LEU A 123 -6.26 6.93 1.73
C LEU A 123 -4.90 7.57 1.99
N THR A 124 -4.89 8.69 2.71
CA THR A 124 -3.67 9.36 3.17
C THR A 124 -3.67 9.40 4.70
N ALA A 125 -2.54 9.11 5.32
CA ALA A 125 -2.33 9.23 6.75
C ALA A 125 -1.05 10.02 7.04
N THR A 126 -1.11 10.94 8.00
CA THR A 126 0.02 11.77 8.45
C THR A 126 0.25 11.56 9.95
N ASP A 127 1.49 11.44 10.39
CA ASP A 127 1.85 11.37 11.82
C ASP A 127 2.28 12.70 12.43
N ASP A 128 2.63 12.67 13.72
CA ASP A 128 3.05 13.86 14.48
C ASP A 128 4.34 14.50 13.98
N ARG A 129 5.19 13.74 13.27
CA ARG A 129 6.42 14.22 12.63
C ARG A 129 6.19 14.59 11.16
N GLU A 130 4.92 14.73 10.76
CA GLU A 130 4.48 15.09 9.40
C GLU A 130 4.88 14.08 8.31
N ALA A 131 5.32 12.87 8.69
CA ALA A 131 5.53 11.80 7.71
C ALA A 131 4.19 11.34 7.17
N LYS A 132 4.15 11.02 5.87
CA LYS A 132 2.94 10.68 5.13
C LYS A 132 3.02 9.27 4.58
N ALA A 133 1.90 8.55 4.69
CA ALA A 133 1.66 7.31 3.97
C ALA A 133 0.42 7.47 3.09
N THR A 134 0.50 6.97 1.86
CA THR A 134 -0.61 6.97 0.90
C THR A 134 -0.80 5.58 0.33
N LYS A 135 -2.05 5.14 0.23
CA LYS A 135 -2.42 3.87 -0.40
C LYS A 135 -3.71 4.04 -1.18
N THR A 136 -3.86 3.27 -2.25
CA THR A 136 -5.06 3.31 -3.09
C THR A 136 -5.74 1.96 -3.15
N THR A 137 -7.03 1.98 -3.43
CA THR A 137 -7.81 0.81 -3.83
C THR A 137 -8.76 1.24 -4.94
N ALA A 138 -9.05 0.35 -5.89
CA ALA A 138 -9.83 0.70 -7.08
C ALA A 138 -10.98 -0.28 -7.31
N ILE A 139 -12.05 0.28 -7.87
CA ILE A 139 -13.15 -0.45 -8.51
C ILE A 139 -12.91 -0.34 -10.01
N THR A 140 -12.74 -1.48 -10.69
CA THR A 140 -12.57 -1.53 -12.14
C THR A 140 -13.83 -2.09 -12.80
N PHE A 141 -14.36 -1.38 -13.78
CA PHE A 141 -15.44 -1.82 -14.63
C PHE A 141 -14.86 -2.54 -15.84
N LEU A 142 -15.15 -3.83 -15.91
CA LEU A 142 -14.69 -4.72 -16.98
C LEU A 142 -15.89 -5.33 -17.67
N ASN A 143 -15.71 -5.80 -18.90
CA ASN A 143 -16.70 -6.61 -19.57
C ASN A 143 -16.29 -8.09 -19.58
N GLY A 144 -17.23 -8.96 -19.95
CA GLY A 144 -17.00 -10.39 -19.97
C GLY A 144 -16.07 -10.83 -21.10
N VAL A 145 -15.13 -11.71 -20.79
CA VAL A 145 -14.58 -12.67 -21.73
C VAL A 145 -15.32 -13.98 -21.51
N TYR A 146 -15.75 -14.60 -22.59
CA TYR A 146 -16.62 -15.76 -22.57
C TYR A 146 -15.92 -16.94 -23.25
N TYR A 147 -16.04 -18.12 -22.66
CA TYR A 147 -15.51 -19.35 -23.24
C TYR A 147 -16.43 -20.53 -22.96
N GLY A 148 -16.38 -21.54 -23.81
CA GLY A 148 -17.23 -22.72 -23.63
C GLY A 148 -17.28 -23.56 -24.89
N VAL A 149 -18.29 -24.41 -24.96
CA VAL A 149 -18.50 -25.31 -26.11
C VAL A 149 -19.89 -25.12 -26.71
N GLY A 150 -20.03 -25.44 -27.99
CA GLY A 150 -21.34 -25.42 -28.65
C GLY A 150 -21.29 -25.79 -30.13
N THR A 151 -22.44 -25.72 -30.78
CA THR A 151 -22.62 -26.10 -32.19
C THR A 151 -22.97 -24.90 -33.10
N ALA A 152 -23.05 -23.69 -32.54
CA ALA A 152 -23.51 -22.51 -33.27
C ALA A 152 -22.54 -22.08 -34.38
N VAL A 153 -23.05 -21.78 -35.57
CA VAL A 153 -22.24 -21.33 -36.70
C VAL A 153 -22.80 -20.05 -37.30
N GLY A 154 -21.92 -19.19 -37.81
CA GLY A 154 -22.27 -17.97 -38.56
C GLY A 154 -23.38 -17.11 -37.91
N GLY A 155 -24.56 -17.08 -38.54
CA GLY A 155 -25.71 -16.27 -38.11
C GLY A 155 -26.22 -16.62 -36.70
N VAL A 156 -26.05 -17.86 -36.25
CA VAL A 156 -26.56 -18.37 -34.95
C VAL A 156 -25.74 -17.83 -33.77
N ILE A 157 -24.51 -17.38 -34.02
CA ILE A 157 -23.67 -16.74 -32.99
C ILE A 157 -24.22 -15.34 -32.73
N ASN A 158 -24.96 -15.19 -31.64
CA ASN A 158 -25.66 -13.97 -31.26
C ASN A 158 -25.48 -13.68 -29.76
N ASN A 159 -26.21 -12.68 -29.25
CA ASN A 159 -26.18 -12.30 -27.83
C ASN A 159 -26.49 -13.46 -26.89
N ASP A 160 -27.51 -14.26 -27.20
CA ASP A 160 -27.96 -15.36 -26.34
C ASP A 160 -26.94 -16.51 -26.32
N PHE A 161 -26.34 -16.81 -27.48
CA PHE A 161 -25.25 -17.78 -27.56
C PHE A 161 -24.07 -17.39 -26.67
N VAL A 162 -23.56 -16.15 -26.82
CA VAL A 162 -22.41 -15.68 -26.01
C VAL A 162 -22.77 -15.62 -24.52
N LYS A 163 -24.00 -15.22 -24.15
CA LYS A 163 -24.48 -15.24 -22.76
C LYS A 163 -24.54 -16.65 -22.16
N GLY A 164 -24.76 -17.68 -22.98
CA GLY A 164 -24.79 -19.07 -22.55
C GLY A 164 -23.40 -19.68 -22.26
N LEU A 165 -22.32 -19.01 -22.66
CA LEU A 165 -20.96 -19.45 -22.39
C LEU A 165 -20.51 -19.09 -20.97
N THR A 166 -19.41 -19.70 -20.51
CA THR A 166 -18.81 -19.37 -19.22
C THR A 166 -18.18 -17.99 -19.28
N LYS A 167 -18.67 -17.08 -18.44
CA LYS A 167 -18.22 -15.69 -18.35
C LYS A 167 -17.11 -15.51 -17.31
N LYS A 168 -16.11 -14.70 -17.65
CA LYS A 168 -15.12 -14.14 -16.73
C LYS A 168 -14.94 -12.65 -17.00
N LEU A 169 -15.11 -11.79 -16.00
CA LEU A 169 -14.76 -10.37 -16.16
C LEU A 169 -13.24 -10.24 -16.32
N SER A 170 -12.80 -9.63 -17.42
CA SER A 170 -11.38 -9.49 -17.74
C SER A 170 -11.08 -8.20 -18.49
N GLY A 171 -9.98 -7.55 -18.12
CA GLY A 171 -9.37 -6.44 -18.85
C GLY A 171 -8.27 -6.88 -19.80
N SER A 172 -8.05 -8.19 -19.94
CA SER A 172 -7.01 -8.80 -20.78
C SER A 172 -7.60 -9.83 -21.72
N LYS A 173 -7.06 -9.90 -22.93
CA LYS A 173 -7.30 -11.00 -23.88
C LYS A 173 -6.68 -12.32 -23.43
N ALA A 174 -5.64 -12.26 -22.60
CA ALA A 174 -4.91 -13.42 -22.14
C ALA A 174 -5.68 -14.15 -21.01
N GLY A 175 -5.56 -15.47 -20.99
CA GLY A 175 -6.22 -16.31 -20.02
C GLY A 175 -5.94 -17.78 -20.28
N SER A 176 -6.53 -18.65 -19.46
CA SER A 176 -6.54 -20.09 -19.71
C SER A 176 -7.85 -20.67 -19.23
N PHE A 177 -8.31 -21.71 -19.90
CA PHE A 177 -9.53 -22.42 -19.56
C PHE A 177 -9.44 -23.87 -20.00
N THR A 178 -10.26 -24.72 -19.39
CA THR A 178 -10.40 -26.13 -19.76
C THR A 178 -11.87 -26.40 -20.03
N VAL A 179 -12.16 -27.04 -21.16
CA VAL A 179 -13.51 -27.41 -21.59
C VAL A 179 -13.51 -28.83 -22.13
N ASN A 180 -14.68 -29.47 -22.17
CA ASN A 180 -14.86 -30.78 -22.78
C ASN A 180 -15.76 -30.67 -24.02
N ALA A 181 -15.16 -30.65 -25.20
CA ALA A 181 -15.87 -30.59 -26.46
C ALA A 181 -16.20 -32.01 -26.94
N THR A 182 -17.41 -32.50 -26.65
CA THR A 182 -17.89 -33.79 -27.17
C THR A 182 -18.11 -33.75 -28.69
N GLU A 183 -18.42 -34.88 -29.29
CA GLU A 183 -18.71 -34.97 -30.73
C GLU A 183 -19.70 -33.89 -31.19
N GLY A 184 -19.37 -33.24 -32.32
CA GLY A 184 -20.15 -32.14 -32.90
C GLY A 184 -19.96 -30.77 -32.23
N ASN A 185 -19.41 -30.69 -31.01
CA ASN A 185 -19.16 -29.43 -30.32
C ASN A 185 -17.81 -28.82 -30.68
N TYR A 186 -17.81 -27.52 -30.94
CA TYR A 186 -16.62 -26.69 -31.06
C TYR A 186 -16.35 -25.94 -29.75
N ILE A 187 -15.12 -25.48 -29.57
CA ILE A 187 -14.72 -24.59 -28.48
C ILE A 187 -14.85 -23.14 -28.95
N TYR A 188 -15.40 -22.27 -28.12
CA TYR A 188 -15.56 -20.84 -28.40
C TYR A 188 -14.80 -20.00 -27.40
N TYR A 189 -14.32 -18.86 -27.90
CA TYR A 189 -13.75 -17.78 -27.11
C TYR A 189 -14.25 -16.45 -27.65
N ALA A 190 -15.08 -15.75 -26.88
CA ALA A 190 -15.60 -14.44 -27.24
C ALA A 190 -15.04 -13.37 -26.29
N LEU A 191 -14.55 -12.28 -26.86
CA LEU A 191 -13.97 -11.18 -26.09
C LEU A 191 -14.31 -9.82 -26.71
N PRO A 192 -14.28 -8.74 -25.91
CA PRO A 192 -14.35 -7.39 -26.44
C PRO A 192 -13.24 -7.14 -27.46
N LYS A 193 -13.61 -6.67 -28.66
CA LYS A 193 -12.67 -6.37 -29.75
C LYS A 193 -11.57 -5.39 -29.34
N ARG A 194 -11.87 -4.46 -28.43
CA ARG A 194 -10.91 -3.50 -27.86
C ARG A 194 -9.73 -4.14 -27.14
N LEU A 195 -9.82 -5.41 -26.71
CA LEU A 195 -8.71 -6.14 -26.08
C LEU A 195 -7.68 -6.64 -27.11
N GLY A 196 -7.99 -6.51 -28.40
CA GLY A 196 -7.15 -6.91 -29.52
C GLY A 196 -7.26 -8.39 -29.87
N THR A 197 -6.52 -8.79 -30.90
CA THR A 197 -6.51 -10.17 -31.42
C THR A 197 -5.77 -11.12 -30.46
N PRO A 198 -6.42 -12.18 -29.96
CA PRO A 198 -5.78 -13.24 -29.19
C PRO A 198 -4.99 -14.22 -30.05
N THR A 199 -3.95 -14.79 -29.46
CA THR A 199 -3.25 -15.99 -29.95
C THR A 199 -3.62 -17.19 -29.08
N PHE A 200 -3.97 -18.31 -29.70
CA PHE A 200 -4.42 -19.52 -29.01
C PHE A 200 -3.33 -20.58 -28.98
N PHE A 201 -3.21 -21.29 -27.88
CA PHE A 201 -2.34 -22.43 -27.70
C PHE A 201 -3.14 -23.63 -27.19
N VAL A 202 -3.16 -24.72 -27.97
CA VAL A 202 -3.83 -25.97 -27.62
C VAL A 202 -2.77 -27.05 -27.42
N GLY A 203 -2.67 -27.60 -26.22
CA GLY A 203 -1.61 -28.55 -25.88
C GLY A 203 -0.18 -27.99 -26.02
N GLY A 204 -0.02 -26.66 -25.92
CA GLY A 204 1.26 -25.96 -26.07
C GLY A 204 1.62 -25.55 -27.51
N PHE A 205 0.81 -25.92 -28.51
CA PHE A 205 1.02 -25.54 -29.91
C PHE A 205 0.13 -24.36 -30.29
N GLU A 206 0.71 -23.37 -30.95
CA GLU A 206 -0.02 -22.21 -31.45
C GLU A 206 -1.02 -22.62 -32.54
N GLY A 207 -2.24 -22.09 -32.47
CA GLY A 207 -3.29 -22.28 -33.45
C GLY A 207 -4.54 -22.98 -32.90
N GLY A 208 -5.26 -23.65 -33.80
CA GLY A 208 -6.48 -24.41 -33.46
C GLY A 208 -7.75 -23.59 -33.36
N PHE A 209 -7.70 -22.27 -33.63
CA PHE A 209 -8.84 -21.36 -33.59
C PHE A 209 -8.82 -20.39 -34.78
N ALA A 210 -10.01 -19.99 -35.23
CA ALA A 210 -10.21 -18.97 -36.25
C ALA A 210 -11.27 -17.96 -35.78
N LEU A 211 -11.17 -16.72 -36.27
CA LEU A 211 -12.22 -15.71 -36.07
C LEU A 211 -13.47 -16.17 -36.83
N GLU A 212 -14.56 -16.34 -36.10
CA GLU A 212 -15.84 -16.81 -36.65
C GLU A 212 -16.80 -15.65 -36.89
N LYS A 213 -16.81 -14.64 -36.00
CA LYS A 213 -17.72 -13.50 -36.11
C LYS A 213 -17.23 -12.28 -35.34
N THR A 214 -17.49 -11.10 -35.89
CA THR A 214 -17.48 -9.83 -35.14
C THR A 214 -18.90 -9.27 -35.12
N PHE A 215 -19.41 -8.87 -33.95
CA PHE A 215 -20.73 -8.23 -33.85
C PHE A 215 -20.87 -7.39 -32.56
N GLU A 216 -21.88 -6.52 -32.52
CA GLU A 216 -22.23 -5.77 -31.30
C GLU A 216 -22.91 -6.69 -30.27
N TYR A 217 -22.26 -6.87 -29.13
CA TYR A 217 -22.74 -7.69 -28.03
C TYR A 217 -23.19 -6.81 -26.86
N THR A 218 -24.39 -7.07 -26.35
CA THR A 218 -24.95 -6.46 -25.15
C THR A 218 -24.86 -7.44 -23.98
N ASN A 219 -24.07 -7.08 -22.98
CA ASN A 219 -23.90 -7.88 -21.77
C ASN A 219 -25.17 -7.89 -20.89
N PRO A 220 -25.27 -8.77 -19.87
CA PRO A 220 -26.42 -8.80 -18.96
C PRO A 220 -26.69 -7.49 -18.21
N SER A 221 -25.67 -6.66 -18.05
CA SER A 221 -25.78 -5.33 -17.42
C SER A 221 -26.20 -4.21 -18.39
N GLY A 222 -26.51 -4.53 -19.65
CA GLY A 222 -27.02 -3.58 -20.64
C GLY A 222 -25.94 -2.75 -21.34
N TYR A 223 -24.65 -3.07 -21.16
CA TYR A 223 -23.57 -2.41 -21.90
C TYR A 223 -23.32 -3.11 -23.24
N THR A 224 -23.29 -2.34 -24.31
CA THR A 224 -23.04 -2.80 -25.68
C THR A 224 -21.64 -2.40 -26.13
N GLU A 225 -20.86 -3.37 -26.62
CA GLU A 225 -19.64 -3.11 -27.37
C GLU A 225 -19.37 -4.21 -28.41
N SER A 226 -18.46 -3.94 -29.35
CA SER A 226 -18.05 -4.88 -30.38
C SER A 226 -17.27 -6.06 -29.79
N TYR A 227 -17.68 -7.28 -30.12
CA TYR A 227 -17.03 -8.53 -29.70
C TYR A 227 -16.52 -9.29 -30.92
N ASP A 228 -15.35 -9.89 -30.75
CA ASP A 228 -14.83 -10.92 -31.64
C ASP A 228 -15.09 -12.29 -31.01
N VAL A 229 -15.62 -13.23 -31.80
CA VAL A 229 -15.87 -14.62 -31.42
C VAL A 229 -14.95 -15.52 -32.24
N TYR A 230 -14.10 -16.24 -31.54
CA TYR A 230 -13.22 -17.27 -32.09
C TYR A 230 -13.84 -18.63 -31.85
N LYS A 231 -13.68 -19.51 -32.82
CA LYS A 231 -14.15 -20.90 -32.80
C LYS A 231 -12.98 -21.83 -33.08
N SER A 232 -12.94 -22.99 -32.42
CA SER A 232 -11.94 -24.01 -32.75
C SER A 232 -12.09 -24.47 -34.19
N THR A 233 -10.98 -24.80 -34.86
CA THR A 233 -11.02 -25.27 -36.25
C THR A 233 -11.60 -26.67 -36.39
N ASN A 234 -11.56 -27.46 -35.31
CA ASN A 234 -12.09 -28.81 -35.24
C ASN A 234 -13.14 -28.92 -34.13
N ALA A 235 -14.15 -29.76 -34.34
CA ALA A 235 -15.10 -30.18 -33.32
C ALA A 235 -14.59 -31.42 -32.57
N GLY A 236 -15.22 -31.76 -31.45
CA GLY A 236 -14.99 -33.05 -30.79
C GLY A 236 -13.60 -33.20 -30.17
N LEU A 237 -12.98 -32.10 -29.73
CA LEU A 237 -11.61 -32.08 -29.17
C LEU A 237 -11.50 -32.75 -27.79
N GLY A 238 -12.61 -33.20 -27.20
CA GLY A 238 -12.64 -33.77 -25.86
C GLY A 238 -12.20 -32.77 -24.80
N SER A 239 -11.63 -33.28 -23.70
CA SER A 239 -11.11 -32.45 -22.62
C SER A 239 -9.85 -31.71 -23.06
N THR A 240 -9.98 -30.41 -23.30
CA THR A 240 -8.94 -29.56 -23.87
C THR A 240 -8.65 -28.38 -22.96
N LYS A 241 -7.38 -28.19 -22.61
CA LYS A 241 -6.88 -26.94 -22.04
C LYS A 241 -6.45 -26.01 -23.18
N VAL A 242 -6.94 -24.78 -23.13
CA VAL A 242 -6.58 -23.71 -24.06
C VAL A 242 -5.91 -22.59 -23.27
N ASP A 243 -4.71 -22.19 -23.69
CA ASP A 243 -4.04 -21.00 -23.20
C ASP A 243 -4.19 -19.90 -24.27
N VAL A 244 -4.64 -18.72 -23.84
CA VAL A 244 -4.87 -17.55 -24.70
C VAL A 244 -3.89 -16.46 -24.31
N LYS A 245 -3.25 -15.83 -25.29
CA LYS A 245 -2.27 -14.76 -25.08
C LYS A 245 -2.65 -13.49 -25.84
#